data_AF-A0A2Z4LX76-F1
#
_entry.id   AF-A0A2Z4LX76-F1
#
_cell.length_a   1.000
_cell.length_b   1.000
_cell.length_c   1.000
_cell.angle_alpha   90.00
_cell.angle_beta   90.00
_cell.angle_gamma   90.00
#
_symmetry.space_group_name_H-M   'P 1'
#
loop_
_entity.id
_entity.type
_entity.pdbx_description
1 polymer ?
#
loop_
_entity_poly.entity_id
_entity_poly.type
_entity_poly.pdbx_seq_one_letter_code
_entity_poly.pdbx_strand_id
1 'polypeptide(L)'
;MKKSWFFLLVVFTFQVIYPQDFPINLPPKISKGLKVLFIGNSLTYSNNLPKLVKKEIRSKGINLKTEMIAYPNYAIEDHWNDGKVQKLIAKNHYDFVIIQQGPSSQEEGRNMLLSYGKKLKQLCESKNSQLVYFMVWPSRTYYHTFDDVITNHREAALKNGALLSSVGEEWKGYFDGTGDYSYYAKDGFHPSIKGSKVAAKIISQTLLKVKK
;
A
#
# COMPACT_ATOMS: atom_id res chain seq x y z
N MET A 1 -3.74 57.05 -67.97
CA MET A 1 -3.82 56.79 -66.52
C MET A 1 -4.02 55.29 -66.30
N LYS A 2 -2.97 54.54 -65.94
CA LYS A 2 -3.05 53.13 -65.51
C LYS A 2 -2.39 53.05 -64.14
N LYS A 3 -3.17 52.73 -63.10
CA LYS A 3 -2.68 52.56 -61.72
C LYS A 3 -2.16 51.13 -61.58
N SER A 4 -0.85 50.95 -61.45
CA SER A 4 -0.25 49.68 -61.03
C SER A 4 -0.40 49.52 -59.53
N TRP A 5 -0.96 48.40 -59.10
CA TRP A 5 -1.10 48.03 -57.70
C TRP A 5 0.06 47.10 -57.33
N PHE A 6 0.95 47.56 -56.44
CA PHE A 6 1.98 46.71 -55.83
C PHE A 6 1.32 45.87 -54.74
N PHE A 7 1.27 44.54 -54.92
CA PHE A 7 0.96 43.62 -53.83
C PHE A 7 2.23 43.38 -53.01
N LEU A 8 2.23 43.83 -51.76
CA LEU A 8 3.28 43.54 -50.79
C LEU A 8 3.02 42.15 -50.20
N LEU A 9 3.88 41.19 -50.50
CA LEU A 9 3.82 39.83 -49.94
C LEU A 9 4.46 39.85 -48.55
N VAL A 10 3.64 39.86 -47.50
CA VAL A 10 4.11 39.75 -46.12
C VAL A 10 4.29 38.27 -45.78
N VAL A 11 5.54 37.82 -45.69
CA VAL A 11 5.91 36.48 -45.24
C VAL A 11 5.99 36.49 -43.71
N PHE A 12 5.00 35.90 -43.04
CA PHE A 12 5.08 35.64 -41.60
C PHE A 12 5.92 34.36 -41.38
N THR A 13 7.11 34.52 -40.82
CA THR A 13 7.88 33.40 -40.29
C THR A 13 7.42 33.12 -38.85
N PHE A 14 6.77 31.98 -38.63
CA PHE A 14 6.50 31.50 -37.27
C PHE A 14 7.78 30.85 -36.74
N GLN A 15 8.50 31.54 -35.85
CA GLN A 15 9.50 30.89 -35.02
C GLN A 15 8.79 30.10 -33.92
N VAL A 16 9.03 28.80 -33.88
CA VAL A 16 8.59 27.94 -32.77
C VAL A 16 9.43 28.32 -31.55
N ILE A 17 8.81 29.05 -30.62
CA ILE A 17 9.41 29.31 -29.30
C ILE A 17 9.27 28.01 -28.50
N TYR A 18 10.37 27.28 -28.35
CA TYR A 18 10.45 26.24 -27.33
C TYR A 18 10.32 26.91 -25.95
N PRO A 19 9.46 26.41 -25.04
CA PRO A 19 9.43 26.94 -23.69
C PRO A 19 10.81 26.73 -23.07
N GLN A 20 11.46 27.82 -22.65
CA GLN A 20 12.66 27.74 -21.84
C GLN A 20 12.33 26.97 -20.57
N ASP A 21 13.19 26.02 -20.22
CA ASP A 21 13.11 25.25 -18.98
C ASP A 21 13.02 26.22 -17.79
N PHE A 22 11.83 26.35 -17.22
CA PHE A 22 11.66 27.03 -15.95
C PHE A 22 12.46 26.25 -14.90
N PRO A 23 13.33 26.89 -14.10
CA PRO A 23 13.94 26.21 -12.97
C PRO A 23 12.81 25.75 -12.05
N ILE A 24 12.68 24.42 -11.90
CA ILE A 24 11.75 23.82 -10.95
C ILE A 24 12.22 24.25 -9.56
N ASN A 25 11.60 25.28 -9.02
CA ASN A 25 11.72 25.65 -7.63
C ASN A 25 11.01 24.56 -6.81
N LEU A 26 11.71 23.47 -6.51
CA LEU A 26 11.23 22.46 -5.59
C LEU A 26 11.04 23.15 -4.22
N PRO A 27 9.84 23.12 -3.63
CA PRO A 27 9.64 23.67 -2.31
C PRO A 27 10.58 22.98 -1.30
N PRO A 28 10.98 23.68 -0.22
CA PRO A 28 11.92 23.15 0.75
C PRO A 28 11.43 21.82 1.30
N LYS A 29 12.27 20.80 1.12
CA LYS A 29 12.24 19.43 1.67
C LYS A 29 11.20 19.25 2.78
N ILE A 30 10.07 18.62 2.45
CA ILE A 30 9.03 18.22 3.42
C ILE A 30 9.71 17.45 4.56
N SER A 31 9.78 18.10 5.73
CA SER A 31 10.66 17.72 6.85
C SER A 31 10.04 16.73 7.83
N LYS A 32 8.84 16.19 7.56
CA LYS A 32 8.26 15.10 8.37
C LYS A 32 8.12 13.85 7.51
N GLY A 33 9.19 13.05 7.50
CA GLY A 33 9.15 11.71 6.92
C GLY A 33 7.99 10.89 7.49
N LEU A 34 7.52 9.91 6.72
CA LEU A 34 6.39 9.05 7.09
C LEU A 34 6.76 8.15 8.29
N LYS A 35 5.82 7.92 9.20
CA LYS A 35 5.92 6.91 10.25
C LYS A 35 4.80 5.87 10.08
N VAL A 36 5.18 4.61 9.93
CA VAL A 36 4.25 3.51 9.67
C VAL A 36 4.44 2.40 10.70
N LEU A 37 3.34 1.92 11.28
CA LEU A 37 3.31 0.74 12.13
C LEU A 37 2.75 -0.45 11.35
N PHE A 38 3.48 -1.56 11.33
CA PHE A 38 3.01 -2.84 10.80
C PHE A 38 2.55 -3.75 11.94
N ILE A 39 1.35 -4.30 11.84
CA ILE A 39 0.76 -5.24 12.80
C ILE A 39 0.38 -6.50 12.04
N GLY A 40 0.90 -7.65 12.43
CA GLY A 40 0.59 -8.90 11.73
C GLY A 40 1.32 -10.11 12.27
N ASN A 41 1.69 -11.02 11.36
CA ASN A 41 2.34 -12.28 11.70
C ASN A 41 3.49 -12.60 10.73
N SER A 42 3.74 -13.89 10.49
CA SER A 42 4.79 -14.36 9.60
C SER A 42 4.69 -13.81 8.18
N LEU A 43 3.49 -13.55 7.67
CA LEU A 43 3.32 -12.92 6.35
C LEU A 43 3.84 -11.48 6.32
N THR A 44 3.88 -10.82 7.48
CA THR A 44 4.39 -9.46 7.66
C THR A 44 5.90 -9.45 7.96
N TYR A 45 6.39 -10.27 8.89
CA TYR A 45 7.83 -10.24 9.23
C TYR A 45 8.72 -10.98 8.23
N SER A 46 8.17 -11.90 7.43
CA SER A 46 8.94 -12.64 6.42
C SER A 46 9.62 -11.69 5.45
N ASN A 47 10.89 -11.97 5.16
CA ASN A 47 11.78 -11.14 4.32
C ASN A 47 11.91 -9.68 4.80
N ASN A 48 11.49 -9.37 6.04
CA ASN A 48 11.41 -8.04 6.59
C ASN A 48 10.66 -7.06 5.66
N LEU A 49 9.38 -7.36 5.40
CA LEU A 49 8.51 -6.55 4.54
C LEU A 49 8.55 -5.04 4.87
N PRO A 50 8.54 -4.59 6.15
CA PRO A 50 8.65 -3.16 6.46
C PRO A 50 9.94 -2.52 5.91
N LYS A 51 11.07 -3.23 5.95
CA LYS A 51 12.34 -2.75 5.38
C LYS A 51 12.28 -2.64 3.85
N LEU A 52 11.58 -3.56 3.19
CA LEU A 52 11.35 -3.50 1.74
C LEU A 52 10.47 -2.30 1.37
N VAL A 53 9.37 -2.07 2.08
CA VAL A 53 8.51 -0.88 1.90
C VAL A 53 9.32 0.41 2.11
N LYS A 54 10.16 0.46 3.15
CA LYS A 54 11.07 1.59 3.38
C LYS A 54 12.02 1.84 2.22
N LYS A 55 12.54 0.79 1.58
CA LYS A 55 13.40 0.92 0.39
C LYS A 55 12.63 1.50 -0.80
N GLU A 56 11.42 0.99 -1.07
CA GLU A 56 10.56 1.48 -2.14
C GLU A 56 10.18 2.96 -1.95
N ILE A 57 9.75 3.36 -0.76
CA ILE A 57 9.41 4.76 -0.44
C ILE A 57 10.65 5.67 -0.52
N ARG A 58 11.81 5.22 -0.01
CA ARG A 58 13.06 5.98 -0.07
C ARG A 58 13.52 6.24 -1.52
N SER A 59 13.24 5.32 -2.44
CA SER A 59 13.54 5.52 -3.87
C SER A 59 12.77 6.70 -4.49
N LYS A 60 11.71 7.18 -3.81
CA LYS A 60 10.92 8.36 -4.20
C LYS A 60 11.31 9.64 -3.45
N GLY A 61 12.45 9.63 -2.75
CA GLY A 61 12.96 10.79 -2.01
C GLY A 61 12.28 11.03 -0.64
N ILE A 62 11.41 10.13 -0.20
CA ILE A 62 10.66 10.25 1.06
C ILE A 62 11.34 9.42 2.15
N ASN A 63 11.59 10.01 3.32
CA ASN A 63 12.07 9.26 4.47
C ASN A 63 10.90 8.47 5.10
N LEU A 64 11.08 7.17 5.32
CA LEU A 64 10.11 6.32 6.02
C LEU A 64 10.74 5.73 7.29
N LYS A 65 10.08 5.94 8.42
CA LYS A 65 10.29 5.20 9.66
C LYS A 65 9.23 4.10 9.75
N THR A 66 9.67 2.89 10.06
CA THR A 66 8.78 1.74 10.22
C THR A 66 8.99 1.14 11.59
N GLU A 67 7.90 0.78 12.24
CA GLU A 67 7.90 -0.10 13.42
C GLU A 67 7.03 -1.32 13.08
N MET A 68 7.26 -2.43 13.77
CA MET A 68 6.54 -3.67 13.52
C MET A 68 6.25 -4.37 14.84
N ILE A 69 5.00 -4.82 15.00
CA ILE A 69 4.60 -5.79 16.00
C ILE A 69 4.00 -7.00 15.27
N ALA A 70 4.79 -8.07 15.19
CA ALA A 70 4.37 -9.26 14.48
C ALA A 70 4.90 -10.51 15.19
N TYR A 71 4.00 -11.48 15.37
CA TYR A 71 4.29 -12.73 16.06
C TYR A 71 3.79 -13.91 15.22
N PRO A 72 4.44 -15.08 15.29
CA PRO A 72 4.03 -16.23 14.50
C PRO A 72 2.58 -16.60 14.80
N ASN A 73 1.79 -16.88 13.76
CA ASN A 73 0.39 -17.31 13.82
C ASN A 73 -0.61 -16.34 14.47
N TYR A 74 -0.21 -15.13 14.85
CA TYR A 74 -1.14 -14.16 15.44
C TYR A 74 -2.19 -13.69 14.44
N ALA A 75 -3.43 -13.63 14.90
CA ALA A 75 -4.53 -12.89 14.31
C ALA A 75 -4.57 -11.45 14.82
N ILE A 76 -5.39 -10.60 14.19
CA ILE A 76 -5.61 -9.22 14.66
C ILE A 76 -6.21 -9.20 16.07
N GLU A 77 -7.07 -10.18 16.39
CA GLU A 77 -7.66 -10.34 17.72
C GLU A 77 -6.62 -10.53 18.82
N ASP A 78 -5.61 -11.38 18.58
CA ASP A 78 -4.54 -11.64 19.57
C ASP A 78 -3.78 -10.35 19.89
N HIS A 79 -3.41 -9.59 18.86
CA HIS A 79 -2.75 -8.29 19.03
C HIS A 79 -3.60 -7.29 19.80
N TRP A 80 -4.92 -7.30 19.56
CA TRP A 80 -5.85 -6.46 20.30
C TRP A 80 -5.92 -6.87 21.77
N ASN A 81 -6.05 -8.16 22.06
CA ASN A 81 -6.19 -8.66 23.42
C ASN A 81 -4.92 -8.47 24.25
N ASP A 82 -3.74 -8.52 23.63
CA ASP A 82 -2.45 -8.22 24.26
C ASP A 82 -2.32 -6.76 24.75
N GLY A 83 -3.07 -5.82 24.17
CA GLY A 83 -3.05 -4.41 24.55
C GLY A 83 -1.81 -3.61 24.09
N LYS A 84 -0.80 -4.28 23.50
CA LYS A 84 0.46 -3.65 23.08
C LYS A 84 0.26 -2.68 21.93
N VAL A 85 -0.57 -3.05 20.95
CA VAL A 85 -0.90 -2.20 19.79
C VAL A 85 -1.53 -0.88 20.25
N GLN A 86 -2.47 -0.95 21.19
CA GLN A 86 -3.18 0.21 21.71
C GLN A 86 -2.23 1.17 22.41
N LYS A 87 -1.36 0.64 23.28
CA LYS A 87 -0.32 1.43 23.95
C LYS A 87 0.61 2.09 22.94
N LEU A 88 0.99 1.37 21.88
CA LEU A 88 1.95 1.85 20.90
C LEU A 88 1.35 2.96 20.02
N ILE A 89 0.13 2.77 19.50
CA ILE A 89 -0.62 3.78 18.72
C ILE A 89 -0.96 4.99 19.61
N ALA A 90 -1.27 4.79 20.88
CA ALA A 90 -1.59 5.91 21.79
C ALA A 90 -0.37 6.80 22.12
N LYS A 91 0.83 6.21 22.21
CA LYS A 91 2.08 6.91 22.56
C LYS A 91 2.81 7.54 21.38
N ASN A 92 2.57 7.07 20.16
CA ASN A 92 3.28 7.49 18.97
C ASN A 92 2.34 8.09 17.95
N HIS A 93 2.82 9.09 17.21
CA HIS A 93 2.10 9.60 16.04
C HIS A 93 2.52 8.82 14.79
N TYR A 94 1.67 7.92 14.31
CA TYR A 94 1.84 7.23 13.03
C TYR A 94 0.98 7.91 11.96
N ASP A 95 1.52 8.06 10.75
CA ASP A 95 0.72 8.45 9.60
C ASP A 95 -0.19 7.28 9.17
N PHE A 96 0.36 6.07 9.18
CA PHE A 96 -0.37 4.86 8.81
C PHE A 96 -0.15 3.71 9.80
N VAL A 97 -1.21 2.96 10.04
CA VAL A 97 -1.19 1.66 10.74
C VAL A 97 -1.64 0.61 9.74
N ILE A 98 -0.77 -0.34 9.43
CA ILE A 98 -1.02 -1.43 8.49
C ILE A 98 -1.31 -2.69 9.28
N ILE A 99 -2.47 -3.29 9.03
CA ILE A 99 -2.93 -4.50 9.71
C ILE A 99 -3.05 -5.67 8.74
N GLN A 100 -2.73 -6.86 9.23
CA GLN A 100 -2.80 -8.10 8.47
C GLN A 100 -3.59 -9.15 9.26
N GLN A 101 -4.54 -9.80 8.59
CA GLN A 101 -5.27 -10.96 9.08
C GLN A 101 -5.10 -12.12 8.09
N GLY A 102 -4.86 -13.32 8.60
CA GLY A 102 -4.81 -14.55 7.82
C GLY A 102 -4.80 -15.78 8.74
N PRO A 103 -5.58 -16.85 8.46
CA PRO A 103 -6.51 -17.01 7.34
C PRO A 103 -7.67 -15.99 7.33
N SER A 104 -8.22 -15.71 6.16
CA SER A 104 -9.22 -14.64 5.97
C SER A 104 -10.31 -14.96 4.94
N SER A 105 -10.29 -16.13 4.31
CA SER A 105 -11.35 -16.59 3.40
C SER A 105 -12.58 -17.06 4.17
N GLN A 106 -12.38 -17.68 5.33
CA GLN A 106 -13.44 -18.25 6.15
C GLN A 106 -14.14 -17.19 7.02
N GLU A 107 -15.32 -17.53 7.52
CA GLU A 107 -16.19 -16.65 8.32
C GLU A 107 -15.48 -16.05 9.53
N GLU A 108 -14.71 -16.85 10.27
CA GLU A 108 -13.97 -16.39 11.45
C GLU A 108 -12.97 -15.27 11.09
N GLY A 109 -12.13 -15.50 10.06
CA GLY A 109 -11.17 -14.51 9.60
C GLY A 109 -11.84 -13.26 9.03
N ARG A 110 -12.99 -13.39 8.36
CA ARG A 110 -13.82 -12.27 7.93
C ARG A 110 -14.36 -11.48 9.12
N ASN A 111 -14.86 -12.15 10.15
CA ASN A 111 -15.37 -11.52 11.36
C ASN A 111 -14.26 -10.78 12.10
N MET A 112 -13.03 -11.32 12.12
CA MET A 112 -11.87 -10.62 12.67
C MET A 112 -11.52 -9.35 11.89
N LEU A 113 -11.50 -9.43 10.55
CA LEU A 113 -11.29 -8.27 9.69
C LEU A 113 -12.31 -7.15 9.96
N LEU A 114 -13.59 -7.51 10.11
CA LEU A 114 -14.67 -6.56 10.36
C LEU A 114 -14.61 -5.98 11.78
N SER A 115 -14.63 -6.85 12.79
CA SER A 115 -14.80 -6.44 14.20
C SER A 115 -13.55 -5.78 14.77
N TYR A 116 -12.38 -6.41 14.64
CA TYR A 116 -11.13 -5.85 15.16
C TYR A 116 -10.58 -4.74 14.28
N GLY A 117 -10.85 -4.81 12.98
CA GLY A 117 -10.62 -3.69 12.08
C GLY A 117 -11.38 -2.43 12.48
N LYS A 118 -12.66 -2.56 12.86
CA LYS A 118 -13.47 -1.43 13.37
C LYS A 118 -12.85 -0.82 14.63
N LYS A 119 -12.46 -1.67 15.59
CA LYS A 119 -11.80 -1.23 16.84
C LYS A 119 -10.50 -0.48 16.56
N LEU A 120 -9.67 -1.00 15.65
CA LEU A 120 -8.40 -0.37 15.26
C LEU A 120 -8.62 0.92 14.46
N LYS A 121 -9.65 0.99 13.62
CA LYS A 121 -10.02 2.21 12.89
C LYS A 121 -10.32 3.34 13.86
N GLN A 122 -11.20 3.10 14.83
CA GLN A 122 -11.58 4.10 15.83
C GLN A 122 -10.35 4.59 16.62
N LEU A 123 -9.47 3.66 17.00
CA LEU A 123 -8.22 4.03 17.66
C LEU A 123 -7.31 4.89 16.76
N CYS A 124 -7.16 4.52 15.49
CA CYS A 124 -6.37 5.28 14.52
C CYS A 124 -6.95 6.69 14.32
N GLU A 125 -8.26 6.83 14.18
CA GLU A 125 -8.94 8.13 14.06
C GLU A 125 -8.67 9.03 15.26
N SER A 126 -8.73 8.49 16.48
CA SER A 126 -8.42 9.24 17.70
C SER A 126 -7.00 9.79 17.77
N LYS A 127 -6.10 9.32 16.89
CA LYS A 127 -4.69 9.70 16.79
C LYS A 127 -4.32 10.31 15.43
N ASN A 128 -5.31 10.61 14.59
CA ASN A 128 -5.13 11.11 13.22
C ASN A 128 -4.25 10.19 12.36
N SER A 129 -4.33 8.88 12.58
CA SER A 129 -3.67 7.84 11.78
C SER A 129 -4.65 7.24 10.77
N GLN A 130 -4.14 6.85 9.61
CA GLN A 130 -4.90 6.13 8.58
C GLN A 130 -4.72 4.62 8.78
N LEU A 131 -5.83 3.88 8.88
CA LEU A 131 -5.80 2.42 8.91
C LEU A 131 -5.68 1.87 7.48
N VAL A 132 -4.79 0.89 7.28
CA VAL A 132 -4.59 0.19 6.00
C VAL A 132 -4.70 -1.31 6.22
N TYR A 133 -5.58 -1.98 5.48
CA TYR A 133 -5.57 -3.43 5.37
C TYR A 133 -4.50 -3.88 4.38
N PHE A 134 -3.57 -4.72 4.84
CA PHE A 134 -2.71 -5.50 3.97
C PHE A 134 -3.48 -6.77 3.54
N MET A 135 -4.06 -6.74 2.34
CA MET A 135 -4.75 -7.90 1.77
C MET A 135 -3.74 -9.02 1.50
N VAL A 136 -3.88 -10.13 2.23
CA VAL A 136 -3.02 -11.31 2.08
C VAL A 136 -3.52 -12.24 0.96
N TRP A 137 -3.07 -13.49 0.98
CA TRP A 137 -3.38 -14.55 0.03
C TRP A 137 -3.58 -15.87 0.81
N PRO A 138 -4.35 -16.85 0.27
CA PRO A 138 -4.38 -18.20 0.81
C PRO A 138 -3.09 -18.96 0.45
N SER A 139 -2.84 -20.11 1.09
CA SER A 139 -1.80 -21.02 0.61
C SER A 139 -2.17 -21.61 -0.75
N ARG A 140 -1.17 -22.08 -1.48
CA ARG A 140 -1.33 -22.69 -2.81
C ARG A 140 -2.27 -23.90 -2.79
N THR A 141 -2.29 -24.67 -1.70
CA THR A 141 -3.24 -25.79 -1.52
C THR A 141 -4.70 -25.30 -1.45
N TYR A 142 -4.94 -24.12 -0.88
CA TYR A 142 -6.27 -23.51 -0.76
C TYR A 142 -6.49 -22.40 -1.79
N TYR A 143 -5.87 -22.50 -2.97
CA TYR A 143 -5.99 -21.50 -4.03
C TYR A 143 -7.44 -21.21 -4.43
N HIS A 144 -8.33 -22.20 -4.35
CA HIS A 144 -9.76 -22.03 -4.63
C HIS A 144 -10.46 -21.02 -3.69
N THR A 145 -9.87 -20.66 -2.55
CA THR A 145 -10.43 -19.69 -1.59
C THR A 145 -9.95 -18.26 -1.80
N PHE A 146 -9.19 -17.99 -2.88
CA PHE A 146 -8.57 -16.68 -3.10
C PHE A 146 -9.61 -15.57 -3.28
N ASP A 147 -10.69 -15.84 -4.01
CA ASP A 147 -11.74 -14.83 -4.24
C ASP A 147 -12.47 -14.46 -2.94
N ASP A 148 -12.60 -15.38 -1.99
CA ASP A 148 -13.12 -15.09 -0.65
C ASP A 148 -12.17 -14.18 0.14
N VAL A 149 -10.85 -14.42 0.06
CA VAL A 149 -9.85 -13.51 0.67
C VAL A 149 -10.00 -12.09 0.13
N ILE A 150 -10.14 -11.95 -1.19
CA ILE A 150 -10.29 -10.64 -1.86
C ILE A 150 -11.60 -9.98 -1.42
N THR A 151 -12.71 -10.71 -1.48
CA THR A 151 -14.05 -10.23 -1.12
C THR A 151 -14.09 -9.76 0.33
N ASN A 152 -13.59 -10.56 1.26
CA ASN A 152 -13.63 -10.25 2.69
C ASN A 152 -12.79 -9.03 3.05
N HIS A 153 -11.60 -8.87 2.44
CA HIS A 153 -10.78 -7.68 2.67
C HIS A 153 -11.38 -6.40 2.06
N ARG A 154 -11.96 -6.49 0.86
CA ARG A 154 -12.67 -5.36 0.24
C ARG A 154 -13.87 -4.93 1.07
N GLU A 155 -14.68 -5.89 1.51
CA GLU A 155 -15.81 -5.64 2.39
C GLU A 155 -15.37 -4.96 3.70
N ALA A 156 -14.33 -5.49 4.36
CA ALA A 156 -13.84 -4.95 5.62
C ALA A 156 -13.26 -3.54 5.48
N ALA A 157 -12.46 -3.29 4.45
CA ALA A 157 -11.91 -1.97 4.18
C ALA A 157 -13.03 -0.95 3.92
N LEU A 158 -14.02 -1.31 3.10
CA LEU A 158 -15.18 -0.46 2.82
C LEU A 158 -16.00 -0.17 4.08
N LYS A 159 -16.42 -1.22 4.81
CA LYS A 159 -17.27 -1.08 6.01
C LYS A 159 -16.60 -0.30 7.13
N ASN A 160 -15.28 -0.41 7.27
CA ASN A 160 -14.52 0.29 8.30
C ASN A 160 -13.90 1.61 7.80
N GLY A 161 -14.22 2.06 6.58
CA GLY A 161 -13.67 3.30 6.02
C GLY A 161 -12.14 3.36 6.02
N ALA A 162 -11.50 2.21 5.80
CA ALA A 162 -10.04 2.05 5.83
C ALA A 162 -9.47 1.91 4.42
N LEU A 163 -8.19 2.19 4.28
CA LEU A 163 -7.47 1.97 3.03
C LEU A 163 -7.23 0.48 2.82
N LEU A 164 -7.10 0.08 1.55
CA LEU A 164 -6.80 -1.29 1.17
C LEU A 164 -5.52 -1.32 0.32
N SER A 165 -4.54 -2.11 0.76
CA SER A 165 -3.39 -2.50 -0.04
C SER A 165 -3.69 -3.85 -0.69
N SER A 166 -4.03 -3.84 -1.98
CA SER A 166 -4.56 -4.97 -2.77
C SER A 166 -3.50 -6.02 -3.16
N VAL A 167 -2.61 -6.40 -2.24
CA VAL A 167 -1.50 -7.32 -2.55
C VAL A 167 -2.01 -8.69 -3.01
N GLY A 168 -2.99 -9.26 -2.30
CA GLY A 168 -3.62 -10.52 -2.70
C GLY A 168 -4.19 -10.50 -4.11
N GLU A 169 -4.90 -9.43 -4.47
CA GLU A 169 -5.48 -9.27 -5.81
C GLU A 169 -4.42 -9.24 -6.92
N GLU A 170 -3.34 -8.50 -6.71
CA GLU A 170 -2.21 -8.45 -7.65
C GLU A 170 -1.47 -9.79 -7.74
N TRP A 171 -1.36 -10.52 -6.63
CA TRP A 171 -0.81 -11.87 -6.63
C TRP A 171 -1.67 -12.83 -7.44
N LYS A 172 -2.99 -12.83 -7.20
CA LYS A 172 -3.93 -13.67 -7.95
C LYS A 172 -3.88 -13.36 -9.45
N GLY A 173 -3.92 -12.08 -9.82
CA GLY A 173 -3.82 -11.67 -11.23
C GLY A 173 -2.54 -12.15 -11.90
N TYR A 174 -1.39 -12.09 -11.19
CA TYR A 174 -0.13 -12.63 -11.68
C TYR A 174 -0.19 -14.16 -11.88
N PHE A 175 -0.69 -14.88 -10.89
CA PHE A 175 -0.79 -16.34 -10.93
C PHE A 175 -1.72 -16.81 -12.04
N ASP A 176 -2.92 -16.25 -12.14
CA ASP A 176 -3.92 -16.63 -13.14
C ASP A 176 -3.44 -16.27 -14.56
N GLY A 177 -2.78 -15.12 -14.72
CA GLY A 177 -2.31 -14.64 -16.02
C GLY A 177 -1.06 -15.33 -16.54
N THR A 178 -0.26 -15.97 -15.68
CA THR A 178 1.06 -16.51 -16.07
C THR A 178 1.27 -17.98 -15.74
N GLY A 179 0.50 -18.55 -14.81
CA GLY A 179 0.79 -19.86 -14.21
C GLY A 179 2.05 -19.90 -13.33
N ASP A 180 2.72 -18.76 -13.12
CA ASP A 180 3.94 -18.67 -12.32
C ASP A 180 3.62 -18.40 -10.84
N TYR A 181 3.74 -19.41 -10.00
CA TYR A 181 3.51 -19.32 -8.55
C TYR A 181 4.72 -18.82 -7.73
N SER A 182 5.74 -18.23 -8.35
CA SER A 182 7.01 -17.85 -7.70
C SER A 182 6.92 -16.74 -6.65
N TYR A 183 5.75 -16.14 -6.43
CA TYR A 183 5.55 -15.28 -5.25
C TYR A 183 5.43 -16.08 -3.95
N TYR A 184 5.05 -17.36 -4.02
CA TYR A 184 5.15 -18.29 -2.90
C TYR A 184 6.59 -18.77 -2.69
N ALA A 185 6.96 -18.97 -1.43
CA ALA A 185 8.12 -19.74 -1.05
C ALA A 185 7.88 -21.25 -1.30
N LYS A 186 8.89 -22.06 -0.98
CA LYS A 186 8.83 -23.53 -1.21
C LYS A 186 7.68 -24.22 -0.46
N ASP A 187 7.22 -23.66 0.65
CA ASP A 187 6.09 -24.19 1.42
C ASP A 187 4.72 -23.89 0.80
N GLY A 188 4.67 -23.13 -0.29
CA GLY A 188 3.42 -22.76 -0.95
C GLY A 188 2.55 -21.81 -0.13
N PHE A 189 3.07 -21.14 0.90
CA PHE A 189 2.30 -20.25 1.75
C PHE A 189 3.02 -18.94 2.07
N HIS A 190 4.22 -19.02 2.65
CA HIS A 190 4.99 -17.81 2.98
C HIS A 190 5.45 -17.10 1.70
N PRO A 191 5.68 -15.78 1.74
CA PRO A 191 6.15 -15.08 0.58
C PRO A 191 7.60 -15.46 0.27
N SER A 192 7.89 -15.74 -1.00
CA SER A 192 9.27 -15.69 -1.48
C SER A 192 9.79 -14.25 -1.41
N ILE A 193 11.10 -14.05 -1.58
CA ILE A 193 11.65 -12.70 -1.70
C ILE A 193 11.05 -11.93 -2.88
N LYS A 194 10.66 -12.61 -3.98
CA LYS A 194 9.98 -12.01 -5.13
C LYS A 194 8.58 -11.53 -4.72
N GLY A 195 7.82 -12.39 -4.03
CA GLY A 195 6.51 -12.04 -3.49
C GLY A 195 6.56 -10.86 -2.52
N SER A 196 7.49 -10.85 -1.55
CA SER A 196 7.62 -9.75 -0.60
C SER A 196 8.03 -8.42 -1.25
N LYS A 197 8.84 -8.44 -2.32
CA LYS A 197 9.15 -7.22 -3.09
C LYS A 197 7.92 -6.66 -3.81
N VAL A 198 7.09 -7.54 -4.38
CA VAL A 198 5.83 -7.15 -5.02
C VAL A 198 4.87 -6.58 -3.99
N ALA A 199 4.69 -7.26 -2.85
CA ALA A 199 3.91 -6.75 -1.73
C ALA A 199 4.39 -5.36 -1.28
N ALA A 200 5.71 -5.18 -1.12
CA ALA A 200 6.30 -3.91 -0.73
C ALA A 200 6.00 -2.77 -1.73
N LYS A 201 6.08 -3.06 -3.03
CA LYS A 201 5.76 -2.10 -4.09
C LYS A 201 4.30 -1.64 -4.00
N ILE A 202 3.37 -2.59 -3.87
CA ILE A 202 1.93 -2.32 -3.81
C ILE A 202 1.57 -1.53 -2.54
N ILE A 203 2.08 -1.95 -1.38
CA ILE A 203 1.90 -1.22 -0.12
C ILE A 203 2.44 0.21 -0.28
N SER A 204 3.62 0.39 -0.85
CA SER A 204 4.20 1.71 -1.07
C SER A 204 3.34 2.59 -1.97
N GLN A 205 2.75 2.02 -3.03
CA GLN A 205 1.82 2.74 -3.90
C GLN A 205 0.57 3.20 -3.13
N THR A 206 -0.01 2.34 -2.29
CA THR A 206 -1.15 2.70 -1.43
C THR A 206 -0.80 3.87 -0.51
N LEU A 207 0.35 3.83 0.16
CA LEU A 207 0.79 4.90 1.07
C LEU A 207 1.04 6.23 0.36
N LEU A 208 1.53 6.20 -0.89
CA LEU A 208 1.84 7.40 -1.67
C LEU A 208 0.60 8.03 -2.34
N LYS A 209 -0.44 7.25 -2.65
CA LYS A 209 -1.68 7.76 -3.27
C LYS A 209 -2.43 8.73 -2.36
N VAL A 210 -2.35 8.55 -1.04
CA VAL A 210 -3.09 9.34 -0.04
C VAL A 210 -2.40 10.65 0.34
N LYS A 211 -1.11 10.80 0.01
CA LYS A 211 -0.33 12.01 0.30
C LYS A 211 -0.37 13.08 -0.79
N LYS A 212 -1.02 12.80 -1.92
CA LYS A 212 -1.32 13.80 -2.96
C LYS A 212 -2.64 14.47 -2.63
#